data_AF-A0A6G7YSB1-F1
#
_entry.id   AF-A0A6G7YSB1-F1
#
_cell.length_a   1.000
_cell.length_b   1.000
_cell.length_c   1.000
_cell.angle_alpha   90.00
_cell.angle_beta   90.00
_cell.angle_gamma   90.00
#
_symmetry.space_group_name_H-M   'P 1'
#
loop_
_entity.id
_entity.type
_entity.pdbx_description
1 polymer ?
#
loop_
_entity_poly.entity_id
_entity_poly.type
_entity_poly.pdbx_seq_one_letter_code
_entity_poly.pdbx_strand_id
1 'polypeptide(L)'
;MTMLTRSLAGLTLILLSSVGMAQTTIQREAPFESRHPYDNPSRRGQPELFDFRQKESVFYEKALRQDWNTALTYMQTLTFATCAMRVGGGQKAVASSLKHSAGTSSEWVALNRLAKRYASCAPTIGRVDPAVLRGAVAEAMWKSNSIVPQAATSTPTGEYLAGLFEIQPRGDVRNRFENIPMSWLGRCAAFAMPDQSAALLKSNPGSPEEKSATAALIAASDRCGLKPSELPLDVATYRAAVADALYLSSLQAR
;
A
#
# COMPACT_ATOMS: atom_id res chain seq x y z
N MET A 1 -56.14 22.27 -14.28
CA MET A 1 -56.39 23.72 -14.13
C MET A 1 -55.95 24.06 -12.71
N THR A 2 -54.88 24.82 -12.45
CA THR A 2 -54.47 26.11 -13.02
C THR A 2 -52.95 26.26 -12.89
N MET A 3 -52.36 26.96 -13.86
CA MET A 3 -50.94 27.29 -14.02
C MET A 3 -50.36 28.11 -12.86
N LEU A 4 -49.05 28.00 -12.61
CA LEU A 4 -48.21 29.17 -12.30
C LEU A 4 -46.71 28.89 -12.52
N THR A 5 -46.27 29.29 -13.71
CA THR A 5 -44.89 29.56 -14.12
C THR A 5 -44.38 30.84 -13.45
N ARG A 6 -43.17 30.83 -12.88
CA ARG A 6 -42.38 32.05 -12.65
C ARG A 6 -40.92 31.85 -13.06
N SER A 7 -40.63 32.44 -14.20
CA SER A 7 -39.34 32.85 -14.72
C SER A 7 -38.72 33.93 -13.83
N LEU A 8 -37.42 33.89 -13.61
CA LEU A 8 -36.59 35.06 -13.27
C LEU A 8 -35.18 34.81 -13.80
N ALA A 9 -34.90 35.42 -14.94
CA ALA A 9 -33.57 35.60 -15.50
C ALA A 9 -32.79 36.58 -14.60
N GLY A 10 -31.64 36.14 -14.10
CA GLY A 10 -30.72 36.93 -13.29
C GLY A 10 -29.41 37.14 -14.04
N LEU A 11 -29.31 38.32 -14.63
CA LEU A 11 -28.19 38.90 -15.37
C LEU A 11 -27.04 39.25 -14.42
N THR A 12 -25.82 38.71 -14.59
CA THR A 12 -24.65 39.23 -13.87
C THR A 12 -23.36 39.23 -14.70
N LEU A 13 -23.10 40.42 -15.23
CA LEU A 13 -21.82 41.14 -15.41
C LEU A 13 -20.51 40.34 -15.62
N ILE A 14 -19.98 40.45 -16.83
CA ILE A 14 -18.62 40.11 -17.22
C ILE A 14 -17.72 41.31 -16.86
N LEU A 15 -16.79 41.12 -15.93
CA LEU A 15 -15.68 42.06 -15.66
C LEU A 15 -14.44 41.58 -16.43
N LEU A 16 -14.14 42.27 -17.53
CA LEU A 16 -12.85 42.19 -18.22
C LEU A 16 -11.80 42.95 -17.39
N SER A 17 -10.97 42.21 -16.68
CA SER A 17 -9.76 42.76 -16.06
C SER A 17 -8.58 42.61 -17.01
N SER A 18 -7.95 43.75 -17.26
CA SER A 18 -6.85 44.02 -18.17
C SER A 18 -5.61 43.16 -17.96
N VAL A 19 -5.02 42.83 -19.11
CA VAL A 19 -3.76 42.14 -19.37
C VAL A 19 -2.57 42.94 -18.80
N GLY A 20 -1.82 42.32 -17.88
CA GLY A 20 -0.46 42.73 -17.53
C GLY A 20 0.50 41.62 -17.98
N MET A 21 1.09 41.77 -19.16
CA MET A 21 2.15 40.86 -19.63
C MET A 21 3.46 41.22 -18.95
N ALA A 22 3.77 40.56 -17.83
CA ALA A 22 5.14 40.49 -17.32
C ALA A 22 5.91 39.49 -18.19
N GLN A 23 6.83 39.98 -19.02
CA GLN A 23 7.79 39.14 -19.73
C GLN A 23 8.76 38.55 -18.71
N THR A 24 8.47 37.32 -18.27
CA THR A 24 9.42 36.52 -17.50
C THR A 24 10.40 35.91 -18.49
N THR A 25 11.65 36.34 -18.43
CA THR A 25 12.77 35.74 -19.15
C THR A 25 12.94 34.31 -18.64
N ILE A 26 12.41 33.34 -19.40
CA ILE A 26 12.63 31.92 -19.15
C ILE A 26 14.11 31.65 -19.45
N GLN A 27 14.94 31.59 -18.41
CA GLN A 27 16.22 30.92 -18.52
C GLN A 27 15.94 29.47 -18.90
N ARG A 28 16.36 29.07 -20.10
CA ARG A 28 16.44 27.67 -20.51
C ARG A 28 17.46 26.99 -19.60
N GLU A 29 17.00 26.47 -18.47
CA GLU A 29 17.73 25.41 -17.79
C GLU A 29 17.86 24.24 -18.78
N ALA A 30 19.07 23.73 -18.93
CA ALA A 30 19.33 22.54 -19.73
C ALA A 30 18.34 21.44 -19.33
N PRO A 31 17.87 20.60 -20.28
CA PRO A 31 16.95 19.52 -19.96
C PRO A 31 17.54 18.71 -18.80
N PHE A 32 16.81 18.70 -17.68
CA PHE A 32 17.10 17.84 -16.56
C PHE A 32 16.89 16.41 -17.07
N GLU A 33 17.99 15.80 -17.50
CA GLU A 33 18.06 14.39 -17.84
C GLU A 33 17.79 13.64 -16.54
N SER A 34 16.52 13.34 -16.27
CA SER A 34 16.11 12.51 -15.15
C SER A 34 16.66 11.11 -15.43
N ARG A 35 17.92 10.89 -15.04
CA ARG A 35 18.48 9.54 -14.97
C ARG A 35 17.61 8.80 -13.96
N HIS A 36 16.69 7.97 -14.46
CA HIS A 36 15.96 7.09 -13.59
C HIS A 36 17.01 6.22 -12.89
N PRO A 37 16.91 6.00 -11.57
CA PRO A 37 17.86 5.15 -10.85
C PRO A 37 17.88 3.68 -11.34
N TYR A 38 17.16 3.35 -12.40
CA TYR A 38 17.00 2.01 -12.98
C TYR A 38 17.51 1.87 -14.43
N ASP A 39 18.11 2.90 -15.04
CA ASP A 39 18.55 2.86 -16.46
C ASP A 39 19.88 2.12 -16.71
N ASN A 40 20.26 1.12 -15.90
CA ASN A 40 21.48 0.34 -16.16
C ASN A 40 21.21 -1.16 -16.32
N PRO A 41 20.79 -1.62 -17.53
CA PRO A 41 20.46 -3.01 -17.78
C PRO A 41 21.66 -3.94 -18.05
N SER A 42 22.92 -3.58 -17.73
CA SER A 42 24.07 -4.43 -18.09
C SER A 42 25.33 -4.25 -17.23
N ARG A 43 25.39 -4.91 -16.07
CA ARG A 43 26.67 -5.43 -15.56
C ARG A 43 26.63 -6.96 -15.56
N ARG A 44 27.25 -7.54 -16.60
CA ARG A 44 27.69 -8.94 -16.62
C ARG A 44 28.95 -9.08 -15.76
N GLY A 45 28.95 -10.10 -14.90
CA GLY A 45 30.06 -10.56 -14.06
C GLY A 45 29.73 -10.37 -12.58
N GLN A 46 29.69 -11.39 -11.72
CA GLN A 46 30.13 -12.78 -11.81
C GLN A 46 29.51 -13.59 -10.62
N PRO A 47 29.79 -14.89 -10.45
CA PRO A 47 28.90 -15.85 -9.79
C PRO A 47 29.13 -15.95 -8.28
N GLU A 48 28.11 -16.31 -7.52
CA GLU A 48 28.21 -17.37 -6.51
C GLU A 48 26.89 -18.17 -6.49
N LEU A 49 26.96 -19.38 -7.03
CA LEU A 49 26.00 -20.45 -6.77
C LEU A 49 26.26 -20.90 -5.32
N PHE A 50 25.64 -20.22 -4.36
CA PHE A 50 25.51 -20.78 -3.01
C PHE A 50 24.51 -21.94 -3.05
N ASP A 51 24.66 -22.92 -2.18
CA ASP A 51 23.66 -23.97 -2.01
C ASP A 51 22.46 -23.39 -1.23
N PHE A 52 21.44 -22.95 -1.98
CA PHE A 52 20.40 -21.99 -1.55
C PHE A 52 19.24 -22.56 -0.72
N ARG A 53 19.10 -23.89 -0.52
CA ARG A 53 17.79 -24.44 -0.09
C ARG A 53 17.50 -24.55 1.41
N GLN A 54 18.49 -24.44 2.30
CA GLN A 54 18.25 -24.57 3.75
C GLN A 54 18.81 -23.45 4.62
N LYS A 55 19.74 -22.63 4.12
CA LYS A 55 20.33 -21.52 4.90
C LYS A 55 19.57 -20.20 4.78
N GLU A 56 18.73 -20.03 3.75
CA GLU A 56 17.99 -18.78 3.50
C GLU A 56 16.86 -18.53 4.52
N SER A 57 16.13 -19.56 4.95
CA SER A 57 15.03 -19.35 5.92
C SER A 57 15.52 -18.84 7.27
N VAL A 58 16.63 -19.40 7.77
CA VAL A 58 17.30 -18.95 9.01
C VAL A 58 17.86 -17.53 8.87
N PHE A 59 18.25 -17.14 7.65
CA PHE A 59 18.75 -15.81 7.37
C PHE A 59 17.64 -14.75 7.46
N TYR A 60 16.51 -14.97 6.76
CA TYR A 60 15.40 -14.04 6.82
C TYR A 60 14.82 -13.92 8.23
N GLU A 61 14.76 -14.99 9.02
CA GLU A 61 14.32 -14.90 10.42
C GLU A 61 15.17 -13.95 11.28
N LYS A 62 16.46 -13.78 10.97
CA LYS A 62 17.33 -12.82 11.67
C LYS A 62 17.20 -11.39 11.13
N ALA A 63 16.86 -11.24 9.85
CA ALA A 63 16.56 -9.96 9.22
C ALA A 63 15.16 -9.44 9.59
N LEU A 64 14.26 -10.24 10.14
CA LEU A 64 12.96 -9.75 10.56
C LEU A 64 13.03 -9.07 11.93
N ARG A 65 12.77 -7.76 11.95
CA ARG A 65 12.47 -7.03 13.19
C ARG A 65 11.00 -7.28 13.53
N GLN A 66 10.79 -8.02 14.59
CA GLN A 66 9.49 -8.21 15.19
C GLN A 66 9.55 -7.60 16.60
N ASP A 67 9.28 -6.30 16.67
CA ASP A 67 9.09 -5.63 17.95
C ASP A 67 7.69 -5.96 18.46
N TRP A 68 7.61 -6.40 19.72
CA TRP A 68 6.34 -6.64 20.37
C TRP A 68 5.44 -5.40 20.34
N ASN A 69 6.03 -4.19 20.42
CA ASN A 69 5.27 -2.95 20.35
C ASN A 69 4.66 -2.71 18.97
N THR A 70 5.37 -3.03 17.88
CA THR A 70 4.82 -2.85 16.52
C THR A 70 3.72 -3.87 16.23
N ALA A 71 3.90 -5.13 16.67
CA ALA A 71 2.87 -6.15 16.61
C ALA A 71 1.61 -5.76 17.41
N LEU A 72 1.77 -5.31 18.67
CA LEU A 72 0.66 -4.86 19.50
C LEU A 72 -0.06 -3.66 18.89
N THR A 73 0.69 -2.69 18.36
CA THR A 73 0.12 -1.53 17.65
C THR A 73 -0.70 -2.00 16.45
N TYR A 74 -0.19 -2.95 15.66
CA TYR A 74 -0.91 -3.51 14.52
C TYR A 74 -2.20 -4.22 14.96
N MET A 75 -2.15 -5.05 16.01
CA MET A 75 -3.33 -5.75 16.56
C MET A 75 -4.42 -4.79 17.03
N GLN A 76 -4.05 -3.73 17.75
CA GLN A 76 -4.99 -2.70 18.20
C GLN A 76 -5.62 -1.98 17.00
N THR A 77 -4.81 -1.66 16.00
CA THR A 77 -5.25 -0.99 14.77
C THR A 77 -6.19 -1.88 13.94
N LEU A 78 -5.93 -3.19 13.87
CA LEU A 78 -6.81 -4.16 13.22
C LEU A 78 -8.13 -4.33 13.98
N THR A 79 -8.10 -4.30 15.31
CA THR A 79 -9.29 -4.32 16.16
C THR A 79 -10.15 -3.09 15.91
N PHE A 80 -9.53 -1.90 15.85
CA PHE A 80 -10.19 -0.66 15.45
C PHE A 80 -10.87 -0.79 14.09
N ALA A 81 -10.13 -1.23 13.06
CA ALA A 81 -10.64 -1.34 11.70
C ALA A 81 -11.84 -2.30 11.64
N THR A 82 -11.74 -3.45 12.32
CA THR A 82 -12.79 -4.46 12.39
C THR A 82 -14.04 -3.91 13.09
N CYS A 83 -13.89 -3.19 14.20
CA CYS A 83 -15.00 -2.53 14.88
C CYS A 83 -15.64 -1.45 13.99
N ALA A 84 -14.82 -0.58 13.39
CA ALA A 84 -15.29 0.51 12.53
C ALA A 84 -16.11 -0.01 11.34
N MET A 85 -15.77 -1.18 10.79
CA MET A 85 -16.54 -1.83 9.74
C MET A 85 -17.93 -2.31 10.18
N ARG A 86 -18.08 -2.71 11.46
CA ARG A 86 -19.34 -3.27 12.01
C ARG A 86 -20.34 -2.20 12.44
N VAL A 87 -19.87 -1.00 12.80
CA VAL A 87 -20.75 0.13 13.16
C VAL A 87 -21.51 0.60 11.91
N GLY A 88 -22.80 0.99 12.03
CA GLY A 88 -23.66 1.33 10.90
C GLY A 88 -23.04 2.33 9.91
N GLY A 89 -23.00 1.97 8.62
CA GLY A 89 -22.34 2.75 7.56
C GLY A 89 -20.80 2.64 7.53
N GLY A 90 -20.23 1.88 8.46
CA GLY A 90 -18.82 1.58 8.67
C GLY A 90 -18.10 1.11 7.43
N GLN A 91 -18.57 0.00 6.85
CA GLN A 91 -17.94 -0.59 5.67
C GLN A 91 -17.75 0.39 4.50
N LYS A 92 -18.75 1.26 4.21
CA LYS A 92 -18.61 2.28 3.14
C LYS A 92 -17.58 3.34 3.51
N ALA A 93 -17.55 3.79 4.76
CA ALA A 93 -16.57 4.76 5.24
C ALA A 93 -15.14 4.20 5.19
N VAL A 94 -14.96 2.96 5.67
CA VAL A 94 -13.70 2.22 5.66
C VAL A 94 -13.22 1.97 4.21
N ALA A 95 -14.11 1.53 3.32
CA ALA A 95 -13.76 1.38 1.90
C ALA A 95 -13.36 2.71 1.24
N SER A 96 -14.01 3.82 1.63
CA SER A 96 -13.70 5.14 1.07
C SER A 96 -12.31 5.65 1.42
N SER A 97 -11.78 5.30 2.60
CA SER A 97 -10.43 5.74 2.98
C SER A 97 -9.33 5.07 2.15
N LEU A 98 -9.60 3.89 1.58
CA LEU A 98 -8.66 3.16 0.72
C LEU A 98 -8.63 3.64 -0.74
N LYS A 99 -9.55 4.55 -1.14
CA LYS A 99 -9.61 5.08 -2.51
C LYS A 99 -8.45 6.02 -2.85
N HIS A 100 -7.88 6.65 -1.83
CA HIS A 100 -6.75 7.57 -1.99
C HIS A 100 -5.44 6.79 -2.14
N SER A 101 -4.53 7.32 -2.96
CA SER A 101 -3.19 6.77 -3.10
C SER A 101 -2.45 6.86 -1.76
N ALA A 102 -1.79 5.78 -1.39
CA ALA A 102 -1.04 5.72 -0.14
C ALA A 102 0.11 6.72 -0.12
N GLY A 103 0.40 7.27 1.06
CA GLY A 103 1.41 8.33 1.26
C GLY A 103 0.94 9.74 0.93
N THR A 104 -0.27 9.94 0.40
CA THR A 104 -0.76 11.29 0.03
C THR A 104 -1.41 12.02 1.20
N SER A 105 -1.43 13.35 1.14
CA SER A 105 -2.18 14.19 2.10
C SER A 105 -3.67 13.86 2.11
N SER A 106 -4.24 13.51 0.95
CA SER A 106 -5.64 13.12 0.83
C SER A 106 -5.97 11.81 1.56
N GLU A 107 -5.07 10.83 1.50
CA GLU A 107 -5.19 9.61 2.31
C GLU A 107 -5.14 9.95 3.79
N TRP A 108 -4.16 10.75 4.22
CA TRP A 108 -4.00 11.10 5.62
C TRP A 108 -5.25 11.77 6.20
N VAL A 109 -5.84 12.69 5.44
CA VAL A 109 -7.12 13.33 5.81
C VAL A 109 -8.26 12.30 5.90
N ALA A 110 -8.34 11.37 4.95
CA ALA A 110 -9.38 10.33 4.94
C ALA A 110 -9.25 9.36 6.12
N LEU A 111 -8.03 8.89 6.42
CA LEU A 111 -7.74 8.02 7.56
C LEU A 111 -7.99 8.72 8.89
N ASN A 112 -7.60 9.98 9.03
CA ASN A 112 -7.90 10.77 10.24
C ASN A 112 -9.40 10.98 10.44
N ARG A 113 -10.15 11.23 9.35
CA ARG A 113 -11.61 11.35 9.42
C ARG A 113 -12.23 10.02 9.88
N LEU A 114 -11.73 8.90 9.38
CA LEU A 114 -12.15 7.57 9.81
C LEU A 114 -11.89 7.36 11.30
N ALA A 115 -10.66 7.61 11.76
CA ALA A 115 -10.27 7.49 13.18
C ALA A 115 -11.14 8.35 14.11
N LYS A 116 -11.35 9.62 13.75
CA LYS A 116 -12.22 10.53 14.53
C LYS A 116 -13.67 10.06 14.58
N ARG A 117 -14.22 9.63 13.43
CA ARG A 117 -15.62 9.18 13.34
C ARG A 117 -15.89 7.94 14.18
N TYR A 118 -14.92 7.02 14.25
CA TYR A 118 -15.05 5.76 14.97
C TYR A 118 -14.15 5.71 16.21
N ALA A 119 -13.90 6.84 16.87
CA ALA A 119 -13.01 6.92 18.04
C ALA A 119 -13.42 5.96 19.18
N SER A 120 -14.72 5.66 19.30
CA SER A 120 -15.24 4.68 20.28
C SER A 120 -14.76 3.25 20.04
N CYS A 121 -14.32 2.92 18.81
CA CYS A 121 -13.78 1.59 18.48
C CYS A 121 -12.35 1.37 18.99
N ALA A 122 -11.68 2.42 19.48
CA ALA A 122 -10.34 2.31 20.01
C ALA A 122 -9.95 3.52 20.88
N PRO A 123 -10.36 3.53 22.16
CA PRO A 123 -10.07 4.65 23.06
C PRO A 123 -8.57 4.82 23.38
N THR A 124 -7.74 3.80 23.13
CA THR A 124 -6.32 3.78 23.52
C THR A 124 -5.34 3.81 22.35
N ILE A 125 -5.80 3.90 21.10
CA ILE A 125 -4.87 3.96 19.97
C ILE A 125 -4.15 5.30 19.97
N GLY A 126 -2.83 5.23 20.18
CA GLY A 126 -1.94 6.38 20.10
C GLY A 126 -1.73 6.85 18.66
N ARG A 127 -0.58 7.48 18.40
CA ARG A 127 -0.18 7.82 17.03
C ARG A 127 0.19 6.54 16.29
N VAL A 128 -0.54 6.23 15.22
CA VAL A 128 -0.28 5.09 14.35
C VAL A 128 0.25 5.58 13.01
N ASP A 129 1.23 4.88 12.46
CA ASP A 129 1.71 5.15 11.11
C ASP A 129 0.55 4.99 10.10
N PRO A 130 0.33 5.94 9.17
CA PRO A 130 -0.72 5.83 8.17
C PRO A 130 -0.69 4.54 7.35
N ALA A 131 0.48 3.99 7.05
CA ALA A 131 0.62 2.73 6.33
C ALA A 131 0.09 1.54 7.14
N VAL A 132 0.38 1.52 8.45
CA VAL A 132 -0.15 0.50 9.38
C VAL A 132 -1.67 0.59 9.48
N LEU A 133 -2.21 1.81 9.66
CA LEU A 133 -3.65 2.03 9.70
C LEU A 133 -4.35 1.64 8.39
N ARG A 134 -3.76 2.02 7.25
CA ARG A 134 -4.27 1.62 5.93
C ARG A 134 -4.27 0.11 5.77
N GLY A 135 -3.15 -0.55 6.08
CA GLY A 135 -3.02 -2.00 5.94
C GLY A 135 -3.99 -2.77 6.85
N ALA A 136 -4.18 -2.33 8.10
CA ALA A 136 -5.17 -2.92 9.00
C ALA A 136 -6.61 -2.75 8.48
N VAL A 137 -6.94 -1.58 7.93
CA VAL A 137 -8.22 -1.33 7.25
C VAL A 137 -8.40 -2.24 6.04
N ALA A 138 -7.37 -2.39 5.21
CA ALA A 138 -7.39 -3.28 4.07
C ALA A 138 -7.52 -4.76 4.47
N GLU A 139 -6.83 -5.20 5.52
CA GLU A 139 -6.93 -6.57 6.05
C GLU A 139 -8.35 -6.87 6.52
N ALA A 140 -8.97 -5.96 7.29
CA ALA A 140 -10.35 -6.11 7.75
C ALA A 140 -11.34 -6.19 6.57
N MET A 141 -11.15 -5.34 5.55
CA MET A 141 -11.95 -5.36 4.32
C MET A 141 -11.77 -6.66 3.54
N TRP A 142 -10.54 -7.12 3.33
CA TRP A 142 -10.25 -8.37 2.66
C TRP A 142 -10.85 -9.57 3.40
N LYS A 143 -10.68 -9.67 4.72
CA LYS A 143 -11.28 -10.72 5.57
C LYS A 143 -12.80 -10.75 5.44
N SER A 144 -13.45 -9.59 5.40
CA SER A 144 -14.91 -9.52 5.25
C SER A 144 -15.43 -10.02 3.90
N ASN A 145 -14.61 -9.88 2.85
CA ASN A 145 -14.98 -10.29 1.50
C ASN A 145 -14.62 -11.76 1.24
N SER A 146 -13.60 -12.30 1.91
CA SER A 146 -13.12 -13.69 1.76
C SER A 146 -12.78 -14.08 0.32
N ILE A 147 -12.41 -13.12 -0.53
CA ILE A 147 -11.98 -13.35 -1.91
C ILE A 147 -10.46 -13.42 -1.94
N VAL A 148 -9.93 -14.61 -2.20
CA VAL A 148 -8.51 -14.80 -2.53
C VAL A 148 -8.38 -14.64 -4.04
N PRO A 149 -7.59 -13.67 -4.54
CA PRO A 149 -7.37 -13.53 -5.97
C PRO A 149 -6.63 -14.77 -6.50
N GLN A 150 -6.94 -15.19 -7.73
CA GLN A 150 -6.20 -16.28 -8.36
C GLN A 150 -4.77 -15.83 -8.68
N ALA A 151 -3.81 -16.72 -8.47
CA ALA A 151 -2.43 -16.46 -8.88
C ALA A 151 -2.37 -16.29 -10.39
N ALA A 152 -1.56 -15.34 -10.86
CA ALA A 152 -1.29 -15.24 -12.29
C ALA A 152 -0.66 -16.53 -12.80
N THR A 153 -1.10 -17.01 -13.96
CA THR A 153 -0.57 -18.23 -14.59
C THR A 153 0.88 -18.08 -15.02
N SER A 154 1.33 -16.86 -15.25
CA SER A 154 2.72 -16.51 -15.55
C SER A 154 3.35 -15.79 -14.38
N THR A 155 4.59 -16.15 -14.05
CA THR A 155 5.42 -15.39 -13.12
C THR A 155 5.53 -13.95 -13.61
N PRO A 156 5.07 -12.94 -12.85
CA PRO A 156 5.20 -11.54 -13.26
C PRO A 156 6.68 -11.19 -13.43
N THR A 157 7.05 -10.59 -14.56
CA THR A 157 8.41 -10.08 -14.73
C THR A 157 8.58 -8.80 -13.90
N GLY A 158 9.83 -8.47 -13.55
CA GLY A 158 10.14 -7.19 -12.91
C GLY A 158 9.66 -5.98 -13.75
N GLU A 159 9.75 -6.08 -15.08
CA GLU A 159 9.22 -5.08 -16.02
C GLU A 159 7.70 -4.93 -15.93
N TYR A 160 6.96 -6.04 -15.86
CA TYR A 160 5.51 -6.00 -15.70
C TYR A 160 5.11 -5.30 -14.40
N LEU A 161 5.79 -5.62 -13.29
CA LEU A 161 5.51 -4.98 -12.01
C LEU A 161 5.90 -3.51 -12.01
N ALA A 162 7.04 -3.14 -12.62
CA ALA A 162 7.43 -1.74 -12.80
C ALA A 162 6.37 -0.95 -13.56
N GLY A 163 5.87 -1.49 -14.69
CA GLY A 163 4.77 -0.87 -15.43
C GLY A 163 3.47 -0.75 -14.61
N LEU A 164 3.13 -1.78 -13.83
CA LEU A 164 1.99 -1.75 -12.90
C LEU A 164 2.14 -0.67 -11.82
N PHE A 165 3.37 -0.42 -11.36
CA PHE A 165 3.65 0.61 -10.35
C PHE A 165 3.64 2.02 -10.93
N GLU A 166 4.09 2.20 -12.17
CA GLU A 166 4.00 3.48 -12.89
C GLU A 166 2.54 3.88 -13.16
N ILE A 167 1.73 2.92 -13.60
CA ILE A 167 0.32 3.17 -13.95
C ILE A 167 -0.54 3.29 -12.68
N GLN A 168 -0.16 2.62 -11.59
CA GLN A 168 -0.87 2.66 -10.32
C GLN A 168 0.10 2.96 -9.17
N PRO A 169 0.51 4.24 -8.98
CA PRO A 169 1.40 4.64 -7.89
C PRO A 169 0.69 4.60 -6.51
N ARG A 170 -0.24 3.67 -6.28
CA ARG A 170 -0.82 3.43 -4.96
C ARG A 170 0.22 2.73 -4.10
N GLY A 171 0.80 3.45 -3.16
CA GLY A 171 1.76 2.86 -2.26
C GLY A 171 2.46 3.93 -1.44
N ASP A 172 2.63 3.68 -0.16
CA ASP A 172 3.46 4.58 0.64
C ASP A 172 4.92 4.44 0.18
N VAL A 173 5.48 5.53 -0.33
CA VAL A 173 6.90 5.62 -0.73
C VAL A 173 7.81 6.02 0.42
N ARG A 174 7.24 6.38 1.59
CA ARG A 174 8.00 6.72 2.80
C ARG A 174 8.51 5.47 3.49
N ASN A 175 7.69 4.42 3.50
CA ASN A 175 8.05 3.12 4.05
C ASN A 175 8.79 2.32 2.97
N ARG A 176 10.10 2.16 3.16
CA ARG A 176 10.98 1.46 2.23
C ARG A 176 11.76 0.36 2.93
N PHE A 177 11.98 -0.71 2.19
CA PHE A 177 13.01 -1.70 2.49
C PHE A 177 14.18 -1.43 1.55
N GLU A 178 15.26 -0.86 2.09
CA GLU A 178 16.30 -0.19 1.29
C GLU A 178 15.73 0.88 0.34
N ASN A 179 15.82 0.62 -0.96
CA ASN A 179 15.33 1.48 -2.03
C ASN A 179 13.97 1.01 -2.58
N ILE A 180 13.46 -0.13 -2.10
CA ILE A 180 12.21 -0.74 -2.57
C ILE A 180 11.06 -0.27 -1.68
N PRO A 181 10.03 0.42 -2.21
CA PRO A 181 8.85 0.75 -1.43
C PRO A 181 8.16 -0.51 -0.87
N MET A 182 7.75 -0.49 0.39
CA MET A 182 7.13 -1.67 1.03
C MET A 182 5.85 -2.11 0.30
N SER A 183 5.12 -1.15 -0.27
CA SER A 183 3.96 -1.40 -1.12
C SER A 183 4.27 -2.28 -2.34
N TRP A 184 5.49 -2.22 -2.89
CA TRP A 184 5.90 -3.04 -4.03
C TRP A 184 6.11 -4.49 -3.62
N LEU A 185 6.76 -4.71 -2.47
CA LEU A 185 6.93 -6.04 -1.89
C LEU A 185 5.57 -6.66 -1.56
N GLY A 186 4.65 -5.90 -0.95
CA GLY A 186 3.29 -6.36 -0.66
C GLY A 186 2.50 -6.76 -1.91
N ARG A 187 2.62 -5.97 -3.00
CA ARG A 187 1.98 -6.27 -4.29
C ARG A 187 2.58 -7.49 -4.98
N CYS A 188 3.91 -7.61 -4.96
CA CYS A 188 4.58 -8.81 -5.43
C CYS A 188 4.02 -10.06 -4.73
N ALA A 189 3.97 -10.03 -3.38
CA ALA A 189 3.45 -11.13 -2.59
C ALA A 189 1.99 -11.46 -2.95
N ALA A 190 1.11 -10.46 -2.95
CA ALA A 190 -0.32 -10.66 -3.22
C ALA A 190 -0.59 -11.19 -4.64
N PHE A 191 0.19 -10.78 -5.63
CA PHE A 191 -0.02 -11.17 -7.03
C PHE A 191 0.63 -12.51 -7.37
N ALA A 192 1.89 -12.71 -6.97
CA ALA A 192 2.64 -13.92 -7.30
C ALA A 192 2.31 -15.10 -6.36
N MET A 193 1.84 -14.81 -5.15
CA MET A 193 1.64 -15.78 -4.07
C MET A 193 0.40 -15.44 -3.22
N PRO A 194 -0.80 -15.37 -3.84
CA PRO A 194 -2.00 -14.93 -3.14
C PRO A 194 -2.39 -15.87 -1.97
N ASP A 195 -2.17 -17.18 -2.11
CA ASP A 195 -2.49 -18.15 -1.06
C ASP A 195 -1.58 -18.00 0.17
N GLN A 196 -0.27 -17.82 -0.04
CA GLN A 196 0.70 -17.59 1.02
C GLN A 196 0.49 -16.22 1.67
N SER A 197 0.13 -15.20 0.87
CA SER A 197 -0.25 -13.89 1.37
C SER A 197 -1.51 -13.97 2.23
N ALA A 198 -2.50 -14.75 1.80
CA ALA A 198 -3.72 -14.97 2.57
C ALA A 198 -3.43 -15.74 3.87
N ALA A 199 -2.49 -16.71 3.83
CA ALA A 199 -2.02 -17.43 5.01
C ALA A 199 -1.33 -16.49 6.02
N LEU A 200 -0.50 -15.55 5.56
CA LEU A 200 0.06 -14.48 6.40
C LEU A 200 -1.05 -13.68 7.09
N LEU A 201 -2.07 -13.22 6.35
CA LEU A 201 -3.16 -12.44 6.96
C LEU A 201 -4.07 -13.27 7.89
N LYS A 202 -4.02 -14.59 7.80
CA LYS A 202 -4.74 -15.51 8.71
C LYS A 202 -3.94 -15.81 9.98
N SER A 203 -2.63 -15.59 10.01
CA SER A 203 -1.83 -15.74 11.22
C SER A 203 -2.13 -14.63 12.24
N ASN A 204 -1.77 -14.88 13.49
CA ASN A 204 -1.86 -13.90 14.56
C ASN A 204 -0.72 -12.89 14.43
N PRO A 205 -0.98 -11.58 14.46
CA PRO A 205 0.10 -10.60 14.46
C PRO A 205 1.00 -10.77 15.69
N GLY A 206 2.31 -10.68 15.50
CA GLY A 206 3.29 -10.93 16.55
C GLY A 206 3.60 -12.41 16.78
N SER A 207 3.00 -13.35 16.04
CA SER A 207 3.25 -14.78 16.24
C SER A 207 4.47 -15.30 15.46
N PRO A 208 5.04 -16.46 15.86
CA PRO A 208 6.08 -17.13 15.06
C PRO A 208 5.62 -17.50 13.66
N GLU A 209 4.35 -17.87 13.48
CA GLU A 209 3.77 -18.22 12.18
C GLU A 209 3.73 -17.02 11.24
N GLU A 210 3.42 -15.81 11.76
CA GLU A 210 3.50 -14.58 10.97
C GLU A 210 4.94 -14.32 10.50
N LYS A 211 5.90 -14.48 11.39
CA LYS A 211 7.33 -14.30 11.09
C LYS A 211 7.79 -15.24 10.00
N SER A 212 7.45 -16.53 10.14
CA SER A 212 7.80 -17.57 9.17
C SER A 212 7.13 -17.34 7.81
N ALA A 213 5.84 -17.00 7.80
CA ALA A 213 5.10 -16.67 6.57
C ALA A 213 5.68 -15.42 5.87
N THR A 214 6.07 -14.41 6.64
CA THR A 214 6.73 -13.20 6.13
C THR A 214 8.08 -13.52 5.51
N ALA A 215 8.92 -14.32 6.18
CA ALA A 215 10.20 -14.76 5.66
C ALA A 215 10.05 -15.52 4.34
N ALA A 216 9.07 -16.43 4.25
CA ALA A 216 8.80 -17.20 3.03
C ALA A 216 8.36 -16.31 1.86
N LEU A 217 7.52 -15.31 2.10
CA LEU A 217 7.08 -14.37 1.06
C LEU A 217 8.22 -13.46 0.58
N ILE A 218 9.09 -13.02 1.49
CA ILE A 218 10.28 -12.22 1.15
C ILE A 218 11.25 -13.04 0.31
N ALA A 219 11.57 -14.27 0.73
CA ALA A 219 12.45 -15.17 -0.03
C ALA A 219 11.93 -15.42 -1.45
N ALA A 220 10.60 -15.50 -1.61
CA ALA A 220 9.98 -15.71 -2.90
C ALA A 220 9.73 -14.42 -3.71
N SER A 221 10.13 -13.25 -3.20
CA SER A 221 10.01 -11.97 -3.93
C SER A 221 10.96 -11.85 -5.13
N ASP A 222 11.97 -12.73 -5.23
CA ASP A 222 12.79 -12.91 -6.43
C ASP A 222 11.96 -13.24 -7.67
N ARG A 223 10.80 -13.88 -7.50
CA ARG A 223 9.83 -14.13 -8.58
C ARG A 223 9.33 -12.85 -9.25
N CYS A 224 9.42 -11.72 -8.55
CA CYS A 224 9.04 -10.41 -9.01
C CYS A 224 10.25 -9.57 -9.45
N GLY A 225 11.44 -10.17 -9.51
CA GLY A 225 12.70 -9.45 -9.74
C GLY A 225 13.12 -8.56 -8.56
N LEU A 226 12.49 -8.70 -7.39
CA LEU A 226 12.86 -7.97 -6.19
C LEU A 226 13.84 -8.83 -5.40
N LYS A 227 15.06 -8.32 -5.19
CA LYS A 227 16.08 -8.96 -4.36
C LYS A 227 16.17 -8.23 -3.02
N PRO A 228 15.43 -8.67 -2.00
CA PRO A 228 15.53 -8.08 -0.67
C PRO A 228 16.92 -8.34 -0.10
N SER A 229 17.55 -7.31 0.46
CA SER A 229 18.85 -7.40 1.11
C SER A 229 18.79 -7.90 2.56
N GLU A 230 19.94 -7.81 3.25
CA GLU A 230 20.12 -8.14 4.66
C GLU A 230 19.51 -7.13 5.64
N LEU A 231 18.91 -6.02 5.16
CA LEU A 231 18.38 -5.01 6.07
C LEU A 231 17.23 -5.58 6.92
N PRO A 232 17.02 -5.01 8.12
CA PRO A 232 15.93 -5.43 8.95
C PRO A 232 14.59 -4.96 8.42
N LEU A 233 13.64 -5.88 8.24
CA LEU A 233 12.28 -5.60 7.79
C LEU A 233 11.29 -5.72 8.96
N ASP A 234 10.46 -4.68 9.16
CA ASP A 234 9.40 -4.69 10.18
C ASP A 234 8.21 -5.54 9.69
N VAL A 235 7.94 -6.62 10.41
CA VAL A 235 6.92 -7.62 10.04
C VAL A 235 5.52 -6.99 9.95
N ALA A 236 5.17 -6.09 10.87
CA ALA A 236 3.87 -5.43 10.89
C ALA A 236 3.66 -4.52 9.68
N THR A 237 4.69 -3.78 9.29
CA THR A 237 4.67 -2.90 8.11
C THR A 237 4.59 -3.70 6.81
N TYR A 238 5.27 -4.84 6.74
CA TYR A 238 5.15 -5.76 5.59
C TYR A 238 3.76 -6.37 5.49
N ARG A 239 3.21 -6.87 6.60
CA ARG A 239 1.81 -7.34 6.65
C ARG A 239 0.84 -6.28 6.19
N ALA A 240 1.02 -5.03 6.64
CA ALA A 240 0.20 -3.90 6.22
C ALA A 240 0.21 -3.73 4.69
N ALA A 241 1.38 -3.84 4.06
CA ALA A 241 1.53 -3.74 2.62
C ALA A 241 0.91 -4.94 1.88
N VAL A 242 1.09 -6.17 2.39
CA VAL A 242 0.46 -7.38 1.82
C VAL A 242 -1.06 -7.30 1.92
N ALA A 243 -1.59 -6.79 3.03
CA ALA A 243 -3.03 -6.59 3.23
C ALA A 243 -3.65 -5.61 2.24
N ASP A 244 -3.02 -4.45 2.05
CA ASP A 244 -3.47 -3.46 1.04
C ASP A 244 -3.45 -4.07 -0.36
N ALA A 245 -2.37 -4.77 -0.72
CA ALA A 245 -2.25 -5.40 -2.01
C ALA A 245 -3.26 -6.52 -2.26
N LEU A 246 -3.51 -7.40 -1.29
CA LEU A 246 -4.52 -8.46 -1.39
C LEU A 246 -5.92 -7.88 -1.52
N TYR A 247 -6.25 -6.86 -0.73
CA TYR A 247 -7.54 -6.18 -0.86
C TYR A 247 -7.71 -5.57 -2.26
N LEU A 248 -6.72 -4.84 -2.76
CA LEU A 248 -6.79 -4.24 -4.10
C LEU A 248 -6.93 -5.29 -5.20
N SER A 249 -6.17 -6.39 -5.11
CA SER A 249 -6.26 -7.51 -6.05
C SER A 249 -7.64 -8.17 -6.00
N SER A 250 -8.23 -8.30 -4.81
CA SER A 250 -9.59 -8.86 -4.65
C SER A 250 -10.69 -7.99 -5.28
N LEU A 251 -10.45 -6.68 -5.47
CA LEU A 251 -11.38 -5.79 -6.17
C LEU A 251 -11.34 -5.99 -7.69
N GLN A 252 -10.20 -6.41 -8.24
CA GLN A 252 -10.03 -6.66 -9.67
C GLN A 252 -10.58 -8.03 -10.09
N ALA A 253 -10.72 -8.97 -9.15
CA ALA A 253 -11.24 -10.30 -9.39
C ALA A 253 -12.79 -10.38 -9.42
N ARG A 254 -13.49 -9.25 -9.26
CA ARG A 254 -14.96 -9.14 -9.31
C ARG A 254 -15.40 -8.60 -10.65
#